data_AF-A0A842QLK8-F1
#
_entry.id   AF-A0A842QLK8-F1
#
_cell.length_a   1.000
_cell.length_b   1.000
_cell.length_c   1.000
_cell.angle_alpha   90.00
_cell.angle_beta   90.00
_cell.angle_gamma   90.00
#
_symmetry.space_group_name_H-M   'P 1'
#
loop_
_entity.id
_entity.type
_entity.pdbx_description
1 polymer ?
#
loop_
_entity_poly.entity_id
_entity_poly.type
_entity_poly.pdbx_seq_one_letter_code
_entity_poly.pdbx_strand_id
1 'polypeptide(L)'
;MKGKIDFFAIMLLMMVFFIGLISYIFNLSGWKFYLELVIWLGLLFFSIIALTLIYTRINMGYMIASIVSAVVLLNLVLLYFRAAMNTLLFLGIISSTSAFVISVVNIGGMAKKREKVVLKTYTPGKVVSSKRAKYYHAPKCDWAKRIKKSNQQWYDSADQAKKDGLEPHGCLE
;
A
#
# COMPACT_ATOMS: atom_id res chain seq x y z
N MET A 1 4.85 -11.78 -9.03
CA MET A 1 6.00 -11.08 -9.64
C MET A 1 5.89 -9.57 -9.54
N LYS A 2 4.72 -8.96 -9.84
CA LYS A 2 4.51 -7.50 -9.85
C LYS A 2 5.21 -6.72 -8.71
N GLY A 3 4.97 -7.08 -7.44
CA GLY A 3 5.60 -6.36 -6.32
C GLY A 3 7.13 -6.40 -6.23
N LYS A 4 7.81 -7.41 -6.82
CA LYS A 4 9.28 -7.42 -6.90
C LYS A 4 9.80 -6.45 -7.96
N ILE A 5 9.08 -6.32 -9.06
CA ILE A 5 9.39 -5.38 -10.15
C ILE A 5 9.15 -3.94 -9.67
N ASP A 6 8.02 -3.69 -9.00
CA ASP A 6 7.69 -2.37 -8.44
C ASP A 6 8.76 -1.90 -7.44
N PHE A 7 9.20 -2.80 -6.54
CA PHE A 7 10.29 -2.53 -5.61
C PHE A 7 11.59 -2.14 -6.34
N PHE A 8 11.99 -2.95 -7.33
CA PHE A 8 13.22 -2.70 -8.08
C PHE A 8 13.16 -1.38 -8.87
N ALA A 9 12.02 -1.09 -9.49
CA ALA A 9 11.80 0.15 -10.22
C ALA A 9 11.89 1.38 -9.30
N ILE A 10 11.18 1.37 -8.16
CA ILE A 10 11.21 2.48 -7.20
C ILE A 10 12.63 2.67 -6.64
N MET A 11 13.33 1.58 -6.31
CA MET A 11 14.71 1.64 -5.84
C MET A 11 15.65 2.30 -6.87
N LEU A 12 15.56 1.90 -8.14
CA LEU A 12 16.39 2.46 -9.20
C LEU A 12 16.09 3.95 -9.42
N LEU A 13 14.81 4.34 -9.44
CA LEU A 13 14.38 5.73 -9.55
C LEU A 13 14.90 6.58 -8.38
N MET A 14 14.77 6.09 -7.15
CA MET A 14 15.26 6.78 -5.96
C MET A 14 16.78 6.94 -5.98
N MET A 15 17.53 5.94 -6.46
CA MET A 15 18.99 6.02 -6.57
C MET A 15 19.43 7.14 -7.52
N VAL A 16 18.85 7.21 -8.73
CA VAL A 16 19.14 8.27 -9.72
C VAL A 16 18.88 9.65 -9.11
N PHE A 17 17.77 9.79 -8.38
CA PHE A 17 17.42 11.01 -7.68
C PHE A 17 18.48 11.45 -6.66
N PHE A 18 18.87 10.56 -5.74
CA PHE A 18 19.81 10.92 -4.67
C PHE A 18 21.17 11.30 -5.23
N ILE A 19 21.63 10.63 -6.29
CA ILE A 19 22.87 10.96 -7.00
C ILE A 19 22.78 12.36 -7.62
N GLY A 20 21.66 12.69 -8.28
CA GLY A 20 21.46 14.00 -8.90
C GLY A 20 21.50 15.15 -7.88
N LEU A 21 20.98 14.95 -6.68
CA LEU A 21 20.98 15.96 -5.62
C LEU A 21 22.34 16.16 -4.95
N ILE A 22 23.19 15.13 -4.87
CA ILE A 22 24.52 15.25 -4.22
C ILE A 22 25.31 16.40 -4.86
N SER A 23 25.45 16.39 -6.18
CA SER A 23 26.19 17.44 -6.91
C SER A 23 25.64 18.84 -6.64
N TYR A 24 24.32 18.98 -6.53
CA TYR A 24 23.68 20.25 -6.22
C TYR A 24 23.97 20.72 -4.79
N ILE A 25 23.79 19.84 -3.80
CA ILE A 25 23.95 20.19 -2.39
C ILE A 25 25.38 20.66 -2.13
N PHE A 26 26.38 19.96 -2.66
CA PHE A 26 27.80 20.33 -2.47
C PHE A 26 28.21 21.64 -3.18
N ASN A 27 27.37 22.19 -4.06
CA ASN A 27 27.60 23.51 -4.65
C ASN A 27 27.00 24.66 -3.82
N LEU A 28 26.28 24.36 -2.75
CA LEU A 28 25.75 25.37 -1.83
C LEU A 28 26.79 25.71 -0.75
N SER A 29 26.74 26.94 -0.27
CA SER A 29 27.60 27.41 0.83
C SER A 29 26.78 27.98 1.99
N GLY A 30 27.40 28.02 3.17
CA GLY A 30 26.82 28.58 4.39
C GLY A 30 25.59 27.82 4.89
N TRP A 31 24.61 28.54 5.46
CA TRP A 31 23.40 27.95 6.05
C TRP A 31 22.56 27.11 5.06
N LYS A 32 22.52 27.51 3.78
CA LYS A 32 21.72 26.82 2.75
C LYS A 32 22.20 25.39 2.52
N PHE A 33 23.52 25.16 2.62
CA PHE A 33 24.10 23.82 2.54
C PHE A 33 23.57 22.91 3.66
N TYR A 34 23.65 23.38 4.92
CA TYR A 34 23.21 22.59 6.07
C TYR A 34 21.73 22.23 6.00
N LEU A 35 20.88 23.20 5.62
CA LEU A 35 19.45 22.98 5.50
C LEU A 35 19.14 21.91 4.44
N GLU A 36 19.70 22.04 3.23
CA GLU A 36 19.48 21.07 2.16
C GLU A 36 20.05 19.69 2.50
N LEU A 37 21.20 19.63 3.17
CA LEU A 37 21.79 18.37 3.63
C LEU A 37 20.88 17.66 4.64
N VAL A 38 20.31 18.37 5.61
CA VAL A 38 19.38 17.80 6.59
C VAL A 38 18.11 17.28 5.91
N ILE A 39 17.52 18.07 4.99
CA ILE A 39 16.36 17.64 4.22
C ILE A 39 16.68 16.38 3.42
N TRP A 40 17.83 16.36 2.73
CA TRP A 40 18.28 15.23 1.92
C TRP A 40 18.47 13.96 2.75
N LEU A 41 19.12 14.06 3.92
CA LEU A 41 19.31 12.93 4.84
C LEU A 41 17.98 12.41 5.38
N GLY A 42 17.06 13.31 5.73
CA GLY A 42 15.71 12.95 6.16
C GLY A 42 14.95 12.20 5.07
N LEU A 43 14.98 12.70 3.84
CA LEU A 43 14.35 12.03 2.70
C LEU A 43 14.97 10.66 2.43
N LEU A 44 16.30 10.52 2.55
CA LEU A 44 16.99 9.24 2.39
C LEU A 44 16.56 8.23 3.45
N PHE A 45 16.46 8.64 4.72
CA PHE A 45 15.97 7.79 5.80
C PHE A 45 14.54 7.29 5.54
N PHE A 46 13.60 8.19 5.19
CA PHE A 46 12.22 7.81 4.88
C PHE A 46 12.11 6.96 3.61
N SER A 47 13.02 7.14 2.64
CA SER A 47 13.09 6.31 1.45
C SER A 47 13.44 4.86 1.77
N ILE A 48 14.43 4.65 2.65
CA ILE A 48 14.81 3.31 3.10
C ILE A 48 13.62 2.65 3.80
N ILE A 49 12.93 3.35 4.71
CA ILE A 49 11.72 2.84 5.37
C ILE A 49 10.66 2.46 4.34
N ALA A 50 10.39 3.33 3.37
CA ALA A 50 9.40 3.07 2.33
C ALA A 50 9.76 1.80 1.54
N LEU A 51 11.02 1.65 1.13
CA LEU A 51 11.52 0.48 0.41
C LEU A 51 11.40 -0.81 1.24
N THR A 52 11.76 -0.79 2.52
CA THR A 52 11.59 -1.94 3.43
C THR A 52 10.13 -2.35 3.56
N LEU A 53 9.23 -1.37 3.68
CA LEU A 53 7.79 -1.64 3.76
C LEU A 53 7.21 -2.17 2.44
N ILE A 54 7.66 -1.64 1.30
CA ILE A 54 7.28 -2.16 -0.03
C ILE A 54 7.77 -3.60 -0.20
N TYR A 55 9.01 -3.88 0.20
CA TYR A 55 9.61 -5.22 0.15
C TYR A 55 8.83 -6.23 1.00
N THR A 56 8.45 -5.83 2.22
CA THR A 56 7.61 -6.63 3.13
C THR A 56 6.13 -6.65 2.75
N ARG A 57 5.76 -6.03 1.62
CA ARG A 57 4.39 -5.93 1.08
C ARG A 57 3.39 -5.27 2.03
N ILE A 58 3.88 -4.35 2.86
CA ILE A 58 3.03 -3.54 3.73
C ILE A 58 2.55 -2.33 2.94
N ASN A 59 1.23 -2.15 2.85
CA ASN A 59 0.59 -1.10 2.05
C ASN A 59 1.09 0.32 2.38
N MET A 60 1.49 0.57 3.62
CA MET A 60 2.04 1.87 4.04
C MET A 60 3.31 2.25 3.29
N GLY A 61 4.08 1.29 2.78
CA GLY A 61 5.31 1.57 2.05
C GLY A 61 5.07 2.46 0.82
N TYR A 62 4.03 2.18 0.02
CA TYR A 62 3.69 3.01 -1.14
C TYR A 62 3.19 4.40 -0.74
N MET A 63 2.51 4.53 0.40
CA MET A 63 2.07 5.82 0.93
C MET A 63 3.29 6.68 1.31
N ILE A 64 4.23 6.13 2.07
CA ILE A 64 5.47 6.86 2.43
C ILE A 64 6.27 7.19 1.15
N ALA A 65 6.41 6.24 0.22
CA ALA A 65 7.09 6.48 -1.06
C ALA A 65 6.44 7.62 -1.86
N SER A 66 5.11 7.72 -1.89
CA SER A 66 4.41 8.83 -2.56
C SER A 66 4.68 10.18 -1.90
N ILE A 67 4.68 10.25 -0.57
CA ILE A 67 4.97 11.48 0.17
C ILE A 67 6.40 11.92 -0.08
N VAL A 68 7.36 11.00 0.05
CA VAL A 68 8.78 11.27 -0.24
C VAL A 68 8.93 11.76 -1.69
N SER A 69 8.35 11.06 -2.66
CA SER A 69 8.44 11.45 -4.08
C SER A 69 7.83 12.83 -4.34
N ALA A 70 6.74 13.19 -3.66
CA ALA A 70 6.12 14.50 -3.80
C ALA A 70 6.99 15.62 -3.21
N VAL A 71 7.55 15.43 -2.01
CA VAL A 71 8.46 16.40 -1.38
C VAL A 71 9.72 16.58 -2.22
N VAL A 72 10.24 15.47 -2.75
CA VAL A 72 11.38 15.47 -3.69
C VAL A 72 11.04 16.26 -4.95
N LEU A 73 9.91 15.98 -5.59
CA LEU A 73 9.49 16.65 -6.82
C LEU A 73 9.33 18.15 -6.57
N LEU A 74 8.70 18.54 -5.45
CA LEU A 74 8.58 19.94 -5.06
C LEU A 74 9.96 20.58 -4.89
N ASN A 75 10.89 19.92 -4.21
CA ASN A 75 12.25 20.43 -4.04
C ASN A 75 12.92 20.63 -5.41
N LEU A 76 12.90 19.62 -6.27
CA LEU A 76 13.51 19.67 -7.60
C LEU A 76 12.91 20.78 -8.48
N VAL A 77 11.60 21.02 -8.41
CA VAL A 77 10.94 22.12 -9.12
C VAL A 77 11.43 23.47 -8.60
N LEU A 78 11.54 23.64 -7.27
CA LEU A 78 12.10 24.87 -6.68
C LEU A 78 13.56 25.08 -7.09
N LEU A 79 14.35 24.01 -7.13
CA LEU A 79 15.74 24.04 -7.59
C LEU A 79 15.84 24.38 -9.08
N TYR A 80 14.93 23.85 -9.91
CA TYR A 80 14.87 24.11 -11.34
C TYR A 80 14.63 25.58 -11.68
N PHE A 81 13.77 26.27 -10.91
CA PHE A 81 13.58 27.72 -11.08
C PHE A 81 14.79 28.56 -10.65
N ARG A 82 15.64 28.02 -9.77
CA ARG A 82 16.76 28.75 -9.17
C ARG A 82 18.09 28.49 -9.88
N ALA A 83 18.31 27.28 -10.35
CA ALA A 83 19.52 26.86 -11.02
C ALA A 83 19.22 26.68 -12.52
N ALA A 84 19.99 27.36 -13.37
CA ALA A 84 19.88 27.22 -14.82
C ALA A 84 19.84 25.73 -15.24
N MET A 85 19.08 25.44 -16.30
CA MET A 85 18.76 24.11 -16.83
C MET A 85 19.95 23.13 -16.75
N ASN A 86 19.94 22.24 -15.74
CA ASN A 86 20.87 21.12 -15.66
C ASN A 86 20.14 19.84 -16.07
N THR A 87 20.71 19.10 -17.02
CA THR A 87 20.19 17.81 -17.51
C THR A 87 19.91 16.83 -16.38
N LEU A 88 20.72 16.82 -15.31
CA LEU A 88 20.51 15.96 -14.14
C LEU A 88 19.26 16.33 -13.34
N LEU A 89 18.96 17.63 -13.20
CA LEU A 89 17.73 18.08 -12.53
C LEU A 89 16.51 17.66 -13.34
N PHE A 90 16.57 17.77 -14.67
CA PHE A 90 15.49 17.34 -15.55
C PHE A 90 15.23 15.82 -15.44
N LEU A 91 16.28 15.00 -15.45
CA LEU A 91 16.17 13.55 -15.23
C LEU A 91 15.60 13.23 -13.83
N GLY A 92 15.99 13.99 -12.80
CA GLY A 92 15.43 13.87 -11.45
C GLY A 92 13.93 14.17 -11.40
N ILE A 93 13.47 15.20 -12.13
CA ILE A 93 12.04 15.55 -12.21
C ILE A 93 11.24 14.42 -12.88
N ILE A 94 11.73 13.88 -14.00
CA ILE A 94 11.07 12.75 -14.67
C ILE A 94 11.02 11.54 -13.74
N SER A 95 12.15 11.21 -13.11
CA SER A 95 12.27 10.04 -12.23
C SER A 95 11.34 10.14 -11.01
N SER A 96 11.31 11.29 -10.34
CA SER A 96 10.43 11.52 -9.17
C SER A 96 8.96 11.53 -9.56
N THR A 97 8.60 12.07 -10.74
CA THR A 97 7.24 12.00 -11.28
C THR A 97 6.84 10.56 -11.55
N SER A 98 7.70 9.75 -12.18
CA SER A 98 7.43 8.32 -12.40
C SER A 98 7.26 7.56 -11.07
N ALA A 99 8.13 7.79 -10.09
CA ALA A 99 8.05 7.16 -8.77
C ALA A 99 6.75 7.52 -8.04
N PHE A 100 6.34 8.79 -8.12
CA PHE A 100 5.07 9.26 -7.57
C PHE A 100 3.87 8.56 -8.21
N VAL A 101 3.82 8.52 -9.54
CA VAL A 101 2.72 7.86 -10.29
C VAL A 101 2.63 6.37 -9.94
N ILE A 102 3.75 5.65 -9.94
CA ILE A 102 3.79 4.22 -9.58
C ILE A 102 3.25 4.01 -8.16
N SER A 103 3.64 4.87 -7.22
CA SER A 103 3.20 4.78 -5.83
C SER A 103 1.70 5.04 -5.69
N VAL A 104 1.18 6.10 -6.30
CA VAL A 104 -0.24 6.47 -6.26
C VAL A 104 -1.13 5.42 -6.91
N VAL A 105 -0.74 4.90 -8.08
CA VAL A 105 -1.51 3.85 -8.78
C VAL A 105 -1.60 2.58 -7.93
N ASN A 106 -0.52 2.20 -7.25
CA ASN A 106 -0.52 1.05 -6.35
C ASN A 106 -1.41 1.27 -5.12
N ILE A 107 -1.43 2.47 -4.54
CA ILE A 107 -2.36 2.83 -3.45
C ILE A 107 -3.83 2.65 -3.89
N GLY A 108 -4.19 3.21 -5.05
CA GLY A 108 -5.55 3.11 -5.59
C GLY A 108 -5.97 1.67 -5.92
N GLY A 109 -5.06 0.86 -6.44
CA GLY A 109 -5.29 -0.57 -6.68
C GLY A 109 -5.60 -1.35 -5.39
N MET A 110 -4.93 -1.00 -4.28
CA MET A 110 -5.17 -1.62 -2.98
C MET A 110 -6.52 -1.22 -2.36
N ALA A 111 -6.93 0.04 -2.52
CA ALA A 111 -8.25 0.51 -2.09
C ALA A 111 -9.37 -0.25 -2.81
N LYS A 112 -9.31 -0.36 -4.14
CA LYS A 112 -10.28 -1.14 -4.94
C LYS A 112 -10.30 -2.62 -4.56
N LYS A 113 -9.15 -3.21 -4.21
CA LYS A 113 -9.10 -4.61 -3.76
C LYS A 113 -9.77 -4.78 -2.40
N ARG A 114 -9.58 -3.85 -1.45
CA ARG A 114 -10.26 -3.89 -0.14
C ARG A 114 -11.77 -3.69 -0.31
N GLU A 115 -12.19 -2.74 -1.14
CA GLU A 115 -13.59 -2.52 -1.47
C GLU A 115 -14.23 -3.77 -2.06
N LYS A 116 -13.61 -4.45 -3.03
CA LYS A 116 -14.10 -5.74 -3.56
C LYS A 116 -14.15 -6.86 -2.52
N VAL A 117 -13.30 -6.84 -1.50
CA VAL A 117 -13.34 -7.82 -0.39
C VAL A 117 -14.49 -7.51 0.57
N VAL A 118 -14.83 -6.24 0.76
CA VAL A 118 -15.98 -5.80 1.57
C VAL A 118 -17.30 -6.00 0.81
N LEU A 119 -17.31 -5.81 -0.51
CA LEU A 119 -18.41 -6.05 -1.44
C LEU A 119 -18.55 -7.52 -1.89
N LYS A 120 -17.86 -8.47 -1.25
CA LYS A 120 -18.37 -9.85 -1.23
C LYS A 120 -19.57 -9.88 -0.27
N THR A 121 -20.59 -9.15 -0.66
CA THR A 121 -21.92 -9.14 -0.09
C THR A 121 -22.44 -10.56 -0.15
N TYR A 122 -22.98 -11.00 0.98
CA TYR A 122 -23.69 -12.25 1.13
C TYR A 122 -24.69 -12.41 -0.01
N THR A 123 -24.46 -13.38 -0.89
CA THR A 123 -25.54 -13.95 -1.68
C THR A 123 -26.54 -14.55 -0.68
N PRO A 124 -27.85 -14.23 -0.80
CA PRO A 124 -28.89 -14.95 -0.08
C PRO A 124 -28.66 -16.46 -0.29
N GLY A 125 -28.49 -17.20 0.80
CA GLY A 125 -28.06 -18.60 0.78
C GLY A 125 -26.81 -18.86 1.62
N LYS A 126 -25.93 -17.87 1.80
CA LYS A 126 -24.72 -18.10 2.60
C LYS A 126 -25.00 -18.20 4.10
N VAL A 127 -24.91 -19.41 4.63
CA VAL A 127 -24.93 -19.68 6.07
C VAL A 127 -23.54 -20.08 6.55
N VAL A 128 -23.25 -19.83 7.83
CA VAL A 128 -21.95 -20.14 8.45
C VAL A 128 -22.12 -21.08 9.61
N SER A 129 -21.25 -22.08 9.67
CA SER A 129 -21.10 -22.98 10.81
C SER A 129 -19.65 -22.96 11.29
N SER A 130 -19.40 -23.52 12.46
CA SER A 130 -18.05 -23.90 12.86
C SER A 130 -17.76 -25.32 12.41
N LYS A 131 -16.51 -25.62 12.01
CA LYS A 131 -16.06 -26.98 11.61
C LYS A 131 -16.40 -28.11 12.59
N ARG A 132 -16.71 -27.80 13.85
CA ARG A 132 -17.08 -28.76 14.91
C ARG A 132 -18.46 -28.50 15.53
N ALA A 133 -19.20 -27.51 15.02
CA ALA A 133 -20.51 -27.19 15.56
C ALA A 133 -21.59 -28.08 14.95
N LYS A 134 -22.68 -28.27 15.69
CA LYS A 134 -23.90 -28.94 15.21
C LYS A 134 -24.83 -27.99 14.45
N TYR A 135 -24.67 -26.67 14.63
CA TYR A 135 -25.61 -25.68 14.12
C TYR A 135 -25.00 -24.76 13.07
N TYR A 136 -25.81 -24.33 12.11
CA TYR A 136 -25.48 -23.26 11.18
C TYR A 136 -26.29 -21.99 11.48
N HIS A 137 -25.71 -20.84 11.17
CA HIS A 137 -26.24 -19.53 11.55
C HIS A 137 -26.35 -18.59 10.34
N ALA A 138 -27.26 -17.62 10.44
CA ALA A 138 -27.23 -16.45 9.59
C ALA A 138 -25.92 -15.68 9.80
N PRO A 139 -25.31 -15.11 8.75
CA PRO A 139 -24.01 -14.43 8.89
C PRO A 139 -24.01 -13.23 9.83
N LYS A 140 -25.18 -12.61 10.03
CA LYS A 140 -25.37 -11.47 10.95
C LYS A 140 -25.72 -11.86 12.38
N CYS A 141 -25.96 -13.15 12.65
CA CYS A 141 -26.26 -13.65 13.99
C CYS A 141 -25.09 -13.41 14.94
N ASP A 142 -25.37 -13.13 16.21
CA ASP A 142 -24.33 -12.92 17.22
C ASP A 142 -23.45 -14.14 17.45
N TRP A 143 -23.99 -15.35 17.25
CA TRP A 143 -23.22 -16.59 17.28
C TRP A 143 -22.23 -16.69 16.12
N ALA A 144 -22.66 -16.32 14.91
CA ALA A 144 -21.78 -16.30 13.73
C ALA A 144 -20.57 -15.38 13.92
N LYS A 145 -20.78 -14.20 14.54
CA LYS A 145 -19.71 -13.23 14.84
C LYS A 145 -18.66 -13.78 15.82
N ARG A 146 -19.04 -14.73 16.68
CA ARG A 146 -18.14 -15.35 17.68
C ARG A 146 -17.29 -16.48 17.11
N ILE A 147 -17.59 -16.99 15.91
CA ILE A 147 -16.82 -18.06 15.29
C ILE A 147 -15.47 -17.51 14.79
N LYS A 148 -14.36 -18.05 15.30
CA LYS A 148 -13.00 -17.73 14.82
C LYS A 148 -12.90 -17.98 13.31
N LYS A 149 -12.31 -17.04 12.56
CA LYS A 149 -12.18 -17.14 11.09
C LYS A 149 -11.57 -18.45 10.60
N SER A 150 -10.60 -19.02 11.33
CA SER A 150 -9.96 -20.31 11.01
C SER A 150 -10.90 -21.53 11.15
N ASN A 151 -11.97 -21.37 11.92
CA ASN A 151 -12.96 -22.40 12.21
C ASN A 151 -14.30 -22.19 11.49
N GLN A 152 -14.44 -21.12 10.71
CA GLN A 152 -15.66 -20.88 9.92
C GLN A 152 -15.71 -21.84 8.72
N GLN A 153 -16.87 -22.45 8.53
CA GLN A 153 -17.24 -23.20 7.34
C GLN A 153 -18.46 -22.53 6.71
N TRP A 154 -18.30 -22.11 5.47
CA TRP A 154 -19.31 -21.37 4.72
C TRP A 154 -20.02 -22.31 3.76
N TYR A 155 -21.35 -22.25 3.77
CA TYR A 155 -22.22 -22.98 2.86
C TYR A 155 -22.87 -22.00 1.90
N ASP A 156 -23.17 -22.43 0.68
CA ASP A 156 -23.85 -21.58 -0.30
C ASP A 156 -25.38 -21.60 -0.13
N SER A 157 -25.93 -22.60 0.57
CA SER A 157 -27.35 -22.68 0.95
C SER A 157 -27.54 -23.37 2.32
N ALA A 158 -28.68 -23.11 2.95
CA ALA A 158 -29.10 -23.82 4.15
C ALA A 158 -29.27 -25.34 3.90
N ASP A 159 -29.72 -25.72 2.69
CA ASP A 159 -29.89 -27.13 2.33
C ASP A 159 -28.55 -27.88 2.24
N GLN A 160 -27.48 -27.19 1.81
CA GLN A 160 -26.14 -27.76 1.82
C GLN A 160 -25.67 -28.04 3.25
N ALA A 161 -25.91 -27.10 4.18
CA ALA A 161 -25.58 -27.30 5.59
C ALA A 161 -26.38 -28.47 6.21
N LYS A 162 -27.67 -28.62 5.85
CA LYS A 162 -28.50 -29.74 6.29
C LYS A 162 -28.01 -31.08 5.75
N LYS A 163 -27.59 -31.14 4.47
CA LYS A 163 -26.99 -32.36 3.87
C LYS A 163 -25.71 -32.79 4.58
N ASP A 164 -24.97 -31.83 5.14
CA ASP A 164 -23.79 -32.07 5.98
C ASP A 164 -24.15 -32.44 7.44
N GLY A 165 -25.43 -32.61 7.78
CA GLY A 165 -25.88 -33.02 9.11
C GLY A 165 -25.97 -31.88 10.14
N LEU A 166 -25.99 -30.63 9.69
CA LEU A 166 -26.13 -29.47 10.57
C LEU A 166 -27.59 -29.04 10.75
N GLU A 167 -27.91 -28.55 11.95
CA GLU A 167 -29.23 -28.05 12.32
C GLU A 167 -29.30 -26.51 12.22
N PRO A 168 -30.44 -25.92 11.83
CA PRO A 168 -30.61 -24.47 11.88
C PRO A 168 -30.56 -24.00 13.32
N HIS A 169 -29.78 -22.94 13.58
CA HIS A 169 -29.92 -22.20 14.83
C HIS A 169 -31.17 -21.31 14.79
N GLY A 170 -31.80 -21.03 15.94
CA GLY A 170 -32.99 -20.18 16.07
C GLY A 170 -32.86 -18.72 15.58
N CYS A 171 -31.69 -18.34 15.03
CA CYS A 171 -31.54 -17.07 14.31
C CYS A 171 -31.97 -17.16 12.83
N LEU A 172 -32.44 -18.34 12.41
CA LEU A 172 -32.93 -18.67 11.07
C LEU A 172 -34.40 -19.08 11.10
N GLU A 173 -35.06 -18.98 12.26
CA GLU A 173 -36.51 -19.10 12.41
C GLU A 173 -37.23 -17.88 11.83
#